data_AF-A0A9E6A1Y4-F1
#
_entry.id   AF-A0A9E6A1Y4-F1
#
_cell.length_a   1.000
_cell.length_b   1.000
_cell.length_c   1.000
_cell.angle_alpha   90.00
_cell.angle_beta   90.00
_cell.angle_gamma   90.00
#
_symmetry.space_group_name_H-M   'P 1'
#
loop_
_entity.id
_entity.type
_entity.pdbx_description
1 polymer ?
#
loop_
_entity_poly.entity_id
_entity_poly.type
_entity_poly.pdbx_seq_one_letter_code
_entity_poly.pdbx_strand_id
1 'polypeptide(L)'
;MDWLLWVSLGALFIGIWHEINRFPATNDSILKLQEKFDELEFENSDLRKKIESLDNELLSLSNEIDKIKDPAYHQALDNGDGHALYEMDKARDNI
;
A
#
# COMPACT_ATOMS: atom_id res chain seq x y z
N MET A 1 -36.17 5.97 -41.29
CA MET A 1 -34.78 6.38 -40.99
C MET A 1 -34.13 5.42 -40.00
N ASP A 2 -34.86 4.87 -39.02
CA ASP A 2 -34.26 4.05 -37.96
C ASP A 2 -33.75 2.67 -38.41
N TRP A 3 -34.38 2.03 -39.40
CA TRP A 3 -33.99 0.69 -39.83
C TRP A 3 -32.57 0.63 -40.43
N LEU A 4 -32.17 1.67 -41.17
CA LEU A 4 -30.82 1.80 -41.73
C LEU A 4 -29.77 2.01 -40.63
N LEU A 5 -30.14 2.72 -39.55
CA LEU A 5 -29.28 2.90 -38.39
C LEU A 5 -29.04 1.57 -37.68
N TRP A 6 -30.06 0.74 -37.50
CA TRP A 6 -29.92 -0.59 -36.90
C TRP A 6 -29.09 -1.54 -37.74
N VAL A 7 -29.26 -1.52 -39.07
CA VAL A 7 -28.44 -2.34 -39.99
C VAL A 7 -26.99 -1.87 -40.01
N SER A 8 -26.76 -0.55 -40.04
CA SER A 8 -25.42 0.02 -39.96
C SER A 8 -24.74 -0.29 -38.63
N LEU A 9 -25.48 -0.27 -37.52
CA LEU A 9 -24.98 -0.60 -36.20
C LEU A 9 -24.62 -2.09 -36.09
N GLY A 10 -25.46 -2.97 -36.66
CA GLY A 10 -25.20 -4.41 -36.74
C GLY A 10 -23.97 -4.73 -37.60
N ALA A 11 -23.80 -4.08 -38.75
CA ALA A 11 -22.65 -4.27 -39.62
C ALA A 11 -21.34 -3.82 -38.95
N LEU A 12 -21.38 -2.72 -38.19
CA LEU A 12 -20.23 -2.23 -37.42
C LEU A 12 -19.86 -3.21 -36.30
N PHE A 13 -20.86 -3.74 -35.60
CA PHE A 13 -20.66 -4.74 -34.55
C PHE A 13 -20.08 -6.05 -35.09
N ILE A 14 -20.57 -6.53 -36.25
CA ILE A 14 -20.04 -7.72 -36.92
C ILE A 14 -18.60 -7.49 -37.40
N GLY A 15 -18.28 -6.31 -37.93
CA GLY A 15 -16.92 -5.94 -38.33
C GLY A 15 -15.95 -5.96 -37.15
N ILE A 16 -16.32 -5.33 -36.03
CA ILE A 16 -15.54 -5.35 -34.79
C ILE A 16 -15.38 -6.78 -34.26
N TRP A 17 -16.46 -7.55 -34.24
CA TRP A 17 -16.43 -8.94 -33.79
C TRP A 17 -15.53 -9.82 -34.68
N HIS A 18 -15.59 -9.63 -35.99
CA HIS A 18 -14.76 -10.34 -36.96
C HIS A 18 -13.28 -9.99 -36.81
N GLU A 19 -12.96 -8.72 -36.55
CA GLU A 19 -11.59 -8.26 -36.27
C GLU A 19 -11.06 -8.89 -34.97
N ILE A 20 -11.85 -8.85 -33.89
CA ILE A 20 -11.50 -9.46 -32.59
C ILE A 20 -11.31 -10.98 -32.72
N ASN A 21 -12.19 -11.66 -33.45
CA ASN A 21 -12.12 -13.12 -33.66
C ASN A 21 -10.97 -13.54 -34.59
N ARG A 22 -10.41 -12.62 -35.39
CA ARG A 22 -9.26 -12.87 -36.27
C ARG A 22 -7.92 -12.78 -35.53
N PHE A 23 -7.89 -12.19 -34.34
CA PHE A 23 -6.68 -12.07 -33.52
C PHE A 23 -6.76 -12.93 -32.24
N PRO A 24 -6.70 -14.28 -32.33
CA PRO A 24 -6.58 -15.13 -31.15
C PRO A 24 -5.31 -14.82 -30.33
N ALA A 25 -4.27 -14.31 -31.00
CA ALA A 25 -3.04 -13.84 -30.36
C ALA A 25 -3.24 -12.62 -29.44
N THR A 26 -4.25 -11.78 -29.71
CA THR A 26 -4.58 -10.64 -28.85
C THR A 26 -5.31 -11.11 -27.59
N ASN A 27 -6.11 -12.16 -27.67
CA ASN A 27 -6.78 -12.71 -26.49
C ASN A 27 -5.79 -13.44 -25.58
N ASP A 28 -4.84 -14.19 -26.15
CA ASP A 28 -3.77 -14.85 -25.40
C ASP A 28 -2.78 -13.85 -24.78
N SER A 29 -2.50 -12.75 -25.47
CA SER A 29 -1.66 -11.67 -24.91
C SER A 29 -2.39 -10.87 -23.83
N ILE A 30 -3.70 -10.64 -23.96
CA ILE A 30 -4.52 -10.02 -22.90
C ILE A 30 -4.60 -10.91 -21.67
N LEU A 31 -4.78 -12.23 -21.84
CA LEU A 31 -4.78 -13.19 -20.72
C LEU A 31 -3.43 -13.22 -19.99
N LYS A 32 -2.32 -13.29 -20.74
CA LYS A 32 -0.97 -13.19 -20.16
C LYS A 32 -0.71 -11.84 -19.50
N LEU A 33 -1.31 -10.76 -20.01
CA LEU A 33 -1.18 -9.44 -19.41
C LEU A 33 -1.99 -9.34 -18.12
N GLN A 34 -3.19 -9.93 -18.06
CA GLN A 34 -3.96 -10.06 -16.82
C GLN A 34 -3.21 -10.88 -15.78
N GLU A 35 -2.67 -12.05 -16.15
CA GLU A 35 -1.92 -12.89 -15.24
C GLU A 35 -0.69 -12.16 -14.65
N LYS A 36 0.03 -11.40 -15.49
CA LYS A 36 1.13 -10.54 -15.03
C LYS A 36 0.68 -9.38 -14.15
N PHE A 37 -0.49 -8.80 -14.41
CA PHE A 37 -1.05 -7.74 -13.57
C PHE A 37 -1.46 -8.27 -12.21
N ASP A 38 -2.10 -9.44 -12.16
CA ASP A 38 -2.48 -10.11 -10.92
C ASP A 38 -1.25 -10.52 -10.10
N GLU A 39 -0.20 -11.04 -10.76
CA GLU A 39 1.09 -11.34 -10.14
C GLU A 39 1.74 -10.08 -9.57
N LEU A 40 1.78 -8.98 -10.33
CA LEU A 40 2.32 -7.70 -9.88
C LEU A 40 1.51 -7.12 -8.70
N GLU A 41 0.19 -7.25 -8.73
CA GLU A 41 -0.68 -6.78 -7.65
C GLU A 41 -0.44 -7.58 -6.37
N PHE A 42 -0.28 -8.89 -6.48
CA PHE A 42 0.07 -9.76 -5.37
C PHE A 42 1.44 -9.41 -4.77
N GLU A 43 2.47 -9.25 -5.62
CA GLU A 43 3.81 -8.83 -5.17
C GLU A 43 3.77 -7.45 -4.51
N ASN A 44 3.01 -6.49 -5.05
CA ASN A 44 2.87 -5.16 -4.46
C ASN A 44 2.18 -5.24 -3.09
N SER A 45 1.16 -6.10 -2.94
CA SER A 45 0.53 -6.34 -1.65
C SER A 45 1.48 -6.99 -0.64
N ASP A 46 2.32 -7.93 -1.06
CA ASP A 46 3.30 -8.57 -0.18
C ASP A 46 4.39 -7.59 0.25
N LEU A 47 4.89 -6.78 -0.69
CA LEU A 47 5.85 -5.72 -0.42
C LEU A 47 5.29 -4.66 0.53
N ARG A 48 4.03 -4.24 0.36
CA ARG A 48 3.35 -3.32 1.29
C ARG A 48 3.28 -3.88 2.70
N LYS A 49 2.90 -5.16 2.85
CA LYS A 49 2.87 -5.83 4.16
C LYS A 49 4.26 -5.91 4.78
N LYS A 50 5.29 -6.20 4.00
CA LYS A 50 6.68 -6.21 4.47
C LYS A 50 7.12 -4.83 4.93
N ILE A 51 6.81 -3.77 4.17
CA ILE A 51 7.09 -2.39 4.56
C ILE A 51 6.39 -2.04 5.87
N GLU A 52 5.12 -2.39 6.03
CA GLU A 52 4.37 -2.17 7.27
C GLU A 52 4.97 -2.94 8.47
N SER A 53 5.42 -4.18 8.26
CA SER A 53 6.15 -4.94 9.30
C SER A 53 7.45 -4.24 9.70
N LEU A 54 8.25 -3.82 8.70
CA LEU A 54 9.52 -3.12 8.91
C LEU A 54 9.33 -1.78 9.62
N ASP A 55 8.27 -1.04 9.31
CA ASP A 55 7.96 0.24 9.96
C ASP A 55 7.58 0.03 11.43
N ASN A 56 6.77 -1.00 11.72
CA ASN A 56 6.45 -1.38 13.10
C ASN A 56 7.69 -1.83 13.88
N GLU A 57 8.57 -2.62 13.26
CA GLU A 57 9.84 -3.05 13.86
C GLU A 57 10.76 -1.87 14.15
N LEU A 58 10.87 -0.91 13.21
CA LEU A 58 11.63 0.33 13.41
C LEU A 58 11.07 1.18 14.54
N LEU A 59 9.74 1.30 14.65
CA LEU A 59 9.09 2.06 15.71
C LEU A 59 9.33 1.40 17.08
N SER A 60 9.23 0.07 17.14
CA SER A 60 9.58 -0.70 18.34
C SER A 60 11.04 -0.51 18.73
N LEU A 61 11.96 -0.59 17.77
CA LEU A 61 13.38 -0.42 18.02
C LEU A 61 13.73 1.01 18.44
N SER A 62 13.07 2.01 17.85
CA SER A 62 13.22 3.42 18.25
C SER A 62 12.79 3.62 19.70
N ASN A 63 11.64 3.05 20.10
CA ASN A 63 11.18 3.12 21.49
C ASN A 63 12.15 2.42 22.44
N GLU A 64 12.76 1.31 22.03
CA GLU A 64 13.76 0.61 22.83
C GLU A 64 15.06 1.42 22.96
N ILE A 65 15.49 2.08 21.88
CA ILE A 65 16.62 3.01 21.90
C ILE A 65 16.34 4.20 22.82
N ASP A 66 15.15 4.79 22.78
CA ASP A 66 14.79 5.92 23.66
C ASP A 66 14.77 5.51 25.14
N LYS A 67 14.28 4.30 25.45
CA LYS A 67 14.37 3.71 26.80
C LYS A 67 15.81 3.49 27.26
N ILE A 68 16.71 3.08 26.36
CA ILE A 68 18.14 2.91 26.67
C ILE A 68 18.82 4.27 26.86
N LYS A 69 18.46 5.25 26.04
CA LYS A 69 19.02 6.60 26.06
C LYS A 69 18.63 7.36 27.32
N ASP A 70 17.42 7.16 27.82
CA ASP A 70 16.91 7.84 29.01
C ASP A 70 16.06 6.94 29.93
N PRO A 71 16.71 6.00 30.61
CA PRO A 71 16.01 5.02 31.44
C PRO A 71 15.33 5.66 32.65
N ALA A 72 15.93 6.71 33.22
CA ALA A 72 15.38 7.40 34.39
C ALA A 72 14.10 8.18 34.06
N TYR A 73 14.08 8.86 32.91
CA TYR A 73 12.90 9.54 32.41
C TYR A 73 11.76 8.57 32.08
N HIS A 74 12.06 7.47 31.37
CA HIS A 74 11.05 6.46 31.05
C HIS A 74 10.53 5.73 32.29
N GLN A 75 11.37 5.50 33.30
CA GLN A 75 10.94 4.94 34.57
C GLN A 75 10.02 5.89 35.35
N ALA A 76 10.31 7.20 35.36
CA ALA A 76 9.43 8.21 35.95
C ALA A 76 8.09 8.30 35.20
N LEU A 77 8.10 8.17 33.87
CA LEU A 77 6.91 8.11 33.02
C LEU A 77 6.05 6.87 33.32
N ASP A 78 6.66 5.68 33.39
CA ASP A 78 5.96 4.43 33.70
C ASP A 78 5.37 4.42 35.12
N ASN A 79 6.06 5.07 36.07
CA ASN A 79 5.58 5.24 37.45
C ASN A 79 4.53 6.35 37.61
N GLY A 80 4.26 7.14 36.57
CA GLY A 80 3.39 8.30 36.64
C GLY A 80 3.90 9.41 37.58
N ASP A 81 5.21 9.44 37.86
CA ASP A 81 5.82 10.42 38.76
C ASP A 81 6.07 11.74 38.01
N GLY A 82 5.02 12.54 37.91
CA GLY A 82 5.07 13.85 37.27
C GLY A 82 6.03 14.84 37.96
N HIS A 83 6.36 14.63 39.24
CA HIS A 83 7.31 15.50 39.94
C HIS A 83 8.74 15.21 39.49
N ALA A 84 9.12 13.93 39.42
CA ALA A 84 10.42 13.51 38.89
C ALA A 84 10.61 13.94 37.43
N LEU A 85 9.56 13.80 36.59
CA LEU A 85 9.59 14.27 35.20
C LEU A 85 9.83 15.78 35.09
N TYR A 86 9.16 16.57 35.93
CA TYR A 86 9.35 18.03 35.97
C TYR A 86 10.76 18.44 36.39
N GLU A 87 11.33 17.77 37.40
CA GLU A 87 12.71 18.05 37.84
C GLU A 87 13.74 17.66 36.77
N MET A 88 13.51 16.56 36.05
CA MET A 88 14.37 16.13 34.94
C MET A 88 14.31 17.10 33.75
N ASP A 89 13.13 17.58 33.38
CA ASP A 89 12.98 18.57 32.30
C ASP A 89 13.62 19.92 32.67
N LYS A 90 13.46 20.35 33.93
CA LYS A 90 14.13 21.54 34.46
C LYS A 90 15.66 21.39 34.45
N ALA A 91 16.19 20.21 34.77
CA ALA A 91 17.63 19.93 34.72
C ALA A 91 18.19 19.89 33.30
N ARG A 92 17.32 19.69 32.30
CA ARG A 92 17.65 19.66 30.86
C ARG A 92 17.47 21.00 30.16
N ASP A 93 17.07 22.05 30.88
CA ASP A 93 16.82 23.39 30.32
C ASP A 93 15.71 23.39 29.25
N ASN A 94 14.78 22.42 29.34
CA ASN A 94 13.63 22.28 28.44
C ASN A 94 12.46 23.21 28.83
N ILE A 95 12.46 23.74 30.07
CA ILE A 95 11.45 24.64 30.65
C ILE A 95 12.09 25.59 31.67
#